data_AF-A0A2H1WYC7-F1
#
_entry.id   AF-A0A2H1WYC7-F1
#
_cell.length_a   1.000
_cell.length_b   1.000
_cell.length_c   1.000
_cell.angle_alpha   90.00
_cell.angle_beta   90.00
_cell.angle_gamma   90.00
#
_symmetry.space_group_name_H-M   'P 1'
#
loop_
_entity.id
_entity.type
_entity.pdbx_description
1 polymer ?
#
loop_
_entity_poly.entity_id
_entity_poly.type
_entity_poly.pdbx_seq_one_letter_code
_entity_poly.pdbx_strand_id
1 'polypeptide(L)'
;MKRRSTALQAKFVADGIVDTLRRCGAGGLSFVCCLLAHQPHDMLDDINVPLLRSQFRGFQLLDAARLYKQGFPEHMPLSEFARRYRLLATSDNEDSDTVQQPALSDRQIVDDMLLSLDLDVTSYRLGLT
;
A
#
# COMPACT_ATOMS: atom_id res chain seq x y z
N MET A 1 -9.92 -0.34 -43.76
CA MET A 1 -10.89 0.65 -43.21
C MET A 1 -10.87 0.86 -41.69
N LYS A 2 -10.25 0.00 -40.85
CA LYS A 2 -10.21 0.16 -39.38
C LYS A 2 -9.30 1.29 -38.82
N ARG A 3 -8.53 2.00 -39.67
CA ARG A 3 -7.54 3.01 -39.27
C ARG A 3 -8.12 4.39 -38.85
N ARG A 4 -9.45 4.60 -38.90
CA ARG A 4 -10.11 5.91 -38.68
C ARG A 4 -11.18 5.93 -37.57
N SER A 5 -11.34 4.86 -36.78
CA SER A 5 -12.30 4.88 -35.68
C SER A 5 -11.75 5.71 -34.51
N THR A 6 -12.41 6.83 -34.21
CA THR A 6 -12.08 7.71 -33.08
C THR A 6 -12.17 6.99 -31.74
N ALA A 7 -13.19 6.14 -31.55
CA ALA A 7 -13.33 5.32 -30.35
C ALA A 7 -12.15 4.36 -30.17
N LEU A 8 -11.67 3.74 -31.25
CA LEU A 8 -10.55 2.81 -31.19
C LEU A 8 -9.22 3.52 -30.92
N GLN A 9 -9.05 4.73 -31.44
CA GLN A 9 -7.91 5.59 -31.12
C GLN A 9 -7.94 6.03 -29.65
N ALA A 10 -9.09 6.46 -29.13
CA ALA A 10 -9.25 6.84 -27.73
C ALA A 10 -8.94 5.67 -26.78
N LYS A 11 -9.44 4.47 -27.10
CA LYS A 11 -9.12 3.25 -26.34
C LYS A 11 -7.61 2.97 -26.34
N PHE A 12 -6.96 3.02 -27.51
CA PHE A 12 -5.53 2.73 -27.61
C PHE A 12 -4.70 3.70 -26.75
N VAL A 13 -5.06 4.99 -26.74
CA VAL A 13 -4.39 5.99 -25.89
C VAL A 13 -4.66 5.70 -24.40
N ALA A 14 -5.91 5.41 -24.02
CA ALA A 14 -6.26 5.10 -22.64
C ALA A 14 -5.52 3.86 -22.13
N ASP A 15 -5.47 2.78 -22.92
CA ASP A 15 -4.73 1.56 -22.59
C ASP A 15 -3.23 1.86 -22.41
N GLY A 16 -2.63 2.69 -23.27
CA GLY A 16 -1.24 3.11 -23.14
C GLY A 16 -0.94 3.92 -21.88
N ILE A 17 -1.86 4.79 -21.46
CA ILE A 17 -1.75 5.52 -20.19
C ILE A 17 -1.82 4.53 -19.02
N VAL A 18 -2.79 3.62 -19.01
CA VAL A 18 -2.93 2.61 -17.95
C VAL A 18 -1.68 1.74 -17.84
N ASP A 19 -1.11 1.31 -18.97
CA ASP A 19 0.09 0.49 -18.98
C ASP A 19 1.31 1.27 -18.45
N THR A 20 1.37 2.57 -18.70
CA THR A 20 2.41 3.46 -18.14
C THR A 20 2.26 3.60 -16.63
N LEU A 21 1.04 3.85 -16.15
CA LEU A 21 0.75 3.97 -14.72
C LEU A 21 1.07 2.67 -13.97
N ARG A 22 0.78 1.50 -14.55
CA ARG A 22 1.13 0.19 -13.98
C ARG A 22 2.63 -0.05 -13.83
N ARG A 23 3.46 0.68 -14.58
CA ARG A 23 4.93 0.59 -14.54
C ARG A 23 5.56 1.61 -13.59
N CYS A 24 4.79 2.55 -13.02
CA CYS A 24 5.27 3.38 -11.92
C CYS A 24 5.64 2.46 -10.75
N GLY A 25 6.94 2.29 -10.50
CA GLY A 25 7.52 1.26 -9.63
C GLY A 25 7.28 1.47 -8.12
N ALA A 26 8.28 1.15 -7.29
CA ALA A 26 8.15 1.06 -5.83
C ALA A 26 7.66 2.33 -5.10
N GLY A 27 7.72 3.51 -5.75
CA GLY A 27 7.12 4.75 -5.21
C GLY A 27 5.60 4.81 -5.31
N GLY A 28 4.98 3.83 -5.99
CA GLY A 28 3.54 3.69 -6.12
C GLY A 28 2.86 4.77 -6.95
N LEU A 29 1.55 4.64 -7.08
CA LEU A 29 0.65 5.66 -7.58
C LEU A 29 -0.01 6.35 -6.39
N SER A 30 0.01 7.68 -6.36
CA SER A 30 -0.78 8.45 -5.40
C SER A 30 -2.10 8.88 -6.04
N PHE A 31 -3.21 8.54 -5.39
CA PHE A 31 -4.55 8.89 -5.85
C PHE A 31 -5.06 10.10 -5.07
N VAL A 32 -5.37 11.18 -5.81
CA VAL A 32 -5.99 12.38 -5.25
C VAL A 32 -7.43 12.47 -5.75
N CYS A 33 -8.39 12.30 -4.85
CA CYS A 33 -9.82 12.36 -5.17
C CYS A 33 -10.35 13.76 -4.90
N CYS A 34 -10.56 14.54 -5.97
CA CYS A 34 -11.18 15.86 -5.87
C CYS A 34 -12.70 15.72 -5.68
N LEU A 35 -13.24 16.33 -4.64
CA LEU A 35 -14.67 16.28 -4.30
C LEU A 35 -15.32 17.65 -4.46
N LEU A 36 -16.53 17.65 -5.00
CA LEU A 36 -17.38 18.84 -5.08
C LEU A 36 -18.29 18.92 -3.86
N ALA A 37 -18.23 20.03 -3.11
CA ALA A 37 -19.06 20.25 -1.93
C ALA A 37 -20.50 20.66 -2.28
N HIS A 38 -20.70 21.36 -3.39
CA HIS A 38 -21.99 21.79 -3.92
C HIS A 38 -21.98 21.75 -5.45
N GLN A 39 -23.15 21.91 -6.10
CA GLN A 39 -23.18 22.07 -7.55
C GLN A 39 -22.68 23.47 -7.92
N PRO A 40 -21.91 23.64 -9.02
CA PRO A 40 -21.29 24.92 -9.37
C PRO A 40 -22.29 26.07 -9.61
N HIS A 41 -23.59 25.77 -9.73
CA HIS A 41 -24.66 26.76 -9.88
C HIS A 41 -25.43 27.05 -8.59
N ASP A 42 -25.19 26.31 -7.50
CA ASP A 42 -25.77 26.62 -6.19
C ASP A 42 -25.02 27.83 -5.59
N MET A 43 -25.77 28.89 -5.31
CA MET A 43 -25.28 30.14 -4.68
C MET A 43 -25.25 30.05 -3.14
N LEU A 44 -25.59 28.89 -2.58
CA LEU A 44 -25.59 28.65 -1.14
C LEU A 44 -24.30 27.93 -0.77
N ASP A 45 -23.58 28.46 0.22
CA ASP A 45 -22.37 27.83 0.81
C ASP A 45 -22.68 26.53 1.58
N ASP A 46 -23.85 25.94 1.37
CA ASP A 46 -24.30 24.73 2.02
C ASP A 46 -23.69 23.48 1.36
N ILE A 47 -23.21 22.57 2.20
CA ILE A 47 -22.64 21.31 1.76
C ILE A 47 -23.76 20.37 1.27
N ASN A 48 -23.72 19.99 0.00
CA ASN A 48 -24.63 19.01 -0.58
C ASN A 48 -24.21 17.58 -0.18
N VAL A 49 -24.71 17.14 0.97
CA VAL A 49 -24.41 15.81 1.53
C VAL A 49 -24.79 14.64 0.60
N PRO A 50 -25.96 14.62 -0.07
CA PRO A 50 -26.28 13.57 -1.05
C PRO A 50 -25.26 13.48 -2.19
N LEU A 51 -24.83 14.62 -2.75
CA LEU A 51 -23.81 14.68 -3.81
C LEU A 51 -22.48 14.11 -3.31
N LEU A 52 -22.01 14.54 -2.14
CA LEU A 52 -20.79 13.99 -1.53
C LEU A 52 -20.89 12.48 -1.33
N ARG A 53 -22.01 11.96 -0.79
CA ARG A 53 -22.20 10.51 -0.62
C ARG A 53 -22.12 9.76 -1.94
N SER A 54 -22.66 10.32 -3.03
CA SER A 54 -22.55 9.74 -4.37
C SER A 54 -21.10 9.71 -4.84
N GLN A 55 -20.35 10.79 -4.65
CA GLN A 55 -18.92 10.84 -5.01
C GLN A 55 -18.08 9.85 -4.20
N PHE A 56 -18.30 9.74 -2.89
CA PHE A 56 -17.62 8.74 -2.05
C PHE A 56 -17.86 7.30 -2.52
N ARG A 57 -19.08 6.98 -2.96
CA ARG A 57 -19.40 5.68 -3.55
C ARG A 57 -18.76 5.50 -4.92
N GLY A 58 -18.83 6.51 -5.79
CA GLY A 58 -18.27 6.48 -7.14
C GLY A 58 -16.76 6.30 -7.15
N PHE A 59 -16.05 6.94 -6.22
CA PHE A 59 -14.62 6.76 -6.02
C PHE A 59 -14.24 5.54 -5.16
N GLN A 60 -15.22 4.79 -4.64
CA GLN A 60 -15.00 3.63 -3.76
C GLN A 60 -14.14 3.94 -2.52
N LEU A 61 -14.22 5.17 -2.00
CA LEU A 61 -13.38 5.65 -0.89
C LEU A 61 -13.52 4.80 0.37
N LEU A 62 -14.72 4.32 0.66
CA LEU A 62 -14.97 3.48 1.84
C LEU A 62 -14.33 2.10 1.71
N ASP A 63 -14.29 1.54 0.51
CA ASP A 63 -13.68 0.22 0.28
C ASP A 63 -12.15 0.34 0.31
N ALA A 64 -11.60 1.42 -0.25
CA ALA A 64 -10.19 1.76 -0.07
C ALA A 64 -9.83 1.93 1.41
N ALA A 65 -10.61 2.71 2.17
CA ALA A 65 -10.37 2.91 3.61
C ALA A 65 -10.45 1.59 4.41
N ARG A 66 -11.37 0.68 4.05
CA ARG A 66 -11.45 -0.65 4.66
C ARG A 66 -10.21 -1.49 4.36
N LEU A 67 -9.70 -1.45 3.13
CA LEU A 67 -8.48 -2.15 2.75
C LEU A 67 -7.28 -1.68 3.60
N TYR A 68 -7.14 -0.36 3.81
CA TYR A 68 -6.08 0.18 4.67
C TYR A 68 -6.25 -0.20 6.15
N LYS A 69 -7.49 -0.19 6.66
CA LYS A 69 -7.76 -0.49 8.07
C LYS A 69 -7.68 -1.98 8.42
N GLN A 70 -8.12 -2.85 7.52
CA GLN A 70 -8.26 -4.29 7.76
C GLN A 70 -7.13 -5.11 7.13
N GLY A 71 -6.42 -4.53 6.16
CA GLY A 71 -5.29 -5.16 5.49
C GLY A 71 -3.95 -4.74 6.08
N PHE A 72 -2.88 -5.12 5.37
CA PHE A 72 -1.49 -4.77 5.66
C PHE A 72 -0.95 -3.97 4.46
N PRO A 73 -1.24 -2.65 4.38
CA PRO A 73 -0.89 -1.83 3.22
C PRO A 73 0.63 -1.64 3.07
N GLU A 74 1.33 -1.59 4.20
CA GLU A 74 2.78 -1.52 4.27
C GLU A 74 3.36 -2.93 4.27
N HIS A 75 4.36 -3.15 3.41
CA HIS A 75 5.10 -4.40 3.33
C HIS A 75 6.57 -4.12 3.03
N MET A 76 7.44 -5.05 3.40
CA MET A 76 8.87 -4.94 3.22
C MET A 76 9.46 -6.35 3.07
N PRO A 77 10.49 -6.55 2.23
CA PRO A 77 11.20 -7.82 2.14
C PRO A 77 11.81 -8.24 3.49
N LEU A 78 11.87 -9.54 3.75
CA LEU A 78 12.36 -10.08 5.03
C LEU A 78 13.81 -9.65 5.33
N SER A 79 14.69 -9.71 4.32
CA SER A 79 16.09 -9.27 4.45
C SER A 79 16.23 -7.78 4.77
N GLU A 80 15.33 -6.94 4.25
CA GLU A 80 15.32 -5.51 4.54
C GLU A 80 14.83 -5.24 5.97
N PHE A 81 13.78 -5.94 6.41
CA PHE A 81 13.30 -5.87 7.79
C PHE A 81 14.40 -6.27 8.77
N ALA A 82 15.02 -7.43 8.56
CA ALA A 82 16.10 -7.93 9.40
C ALA A 82 17.23 -6.89 9.49
N ARG A 83 17.71 -6.37 8.35
CA ARG A 83 18.77 -5.36 8.33
C ARG A 83 18.38 -4.07 9.05
N ARG A 84 17.14 -3.60 8.89
CA ARG A 84 16.69 -2.31 9.43
C ARG A 84 16.44 -2.36 10.94
N TYR A 85 15.94 -3.47 11.45
CA TYR A 85 15.47 -3.57 12.84
C TYR A 85 16.32 -4.47 13.73
N ARG A 86 17.42 -5.06 13.22
CA ARG A 86 18.28 -5.98 13.99
C ARG A 86 18.69 -5.44 15.36
N LEU A 87 19.06 -4.16 15.42
CA LEU A 87 19.52 -3.51 16.65
C LEU A 87 18.43 -3.34 17.71
N LEU A 88 17.16 -3.33 17.31
CA LEU A 88 16.05 -3.29 18.26
C LEU A 88 15.76 -4.68 18.85
N ALA A 89 16.11 -5.74 18.10
CA ALA A 89 15.84 -7.12 18.46
C ALA A 89 16.97 -7.77 19.29
N THR A 90 18.14 -7.12 19.40
CA THR A 90 19.24 -7.54 20.28
C THR A 90 18.93 -7.12 21.71
N SER A 91 18.58 -8.07 22.58
CA SER A 91 18.58 -7.85 24.03
C SER A 91 20.02 -7.63 24.53
N ASP A 92 20.19 -6.85 25.61
CA ASP A 92 21.47 -6.49 26.26
C ASP A 92 22.40 -7.67 26.66
N ASN A 93 22.03 -8.92 26.38
CA ASN A 93 22.77 -10.13 26.71
C ASN A 93 23.47 -10.83 25.53
N GLU A 94 23.38 -10.32 24.30
CA GLU A 94 24.22 -10.84 23.21
C GLU A 94 25.58 -10.15 23.25
N ASP A 95 26.37 -10.54 24.25
CA ASP A 95 27.80 -10.41 24.20
C ASP A 95 28.31 -10.97 22.87
N SER A 96 29.14 -10.16 22.25
CA SER A 96 30.03 -10.33 21.10
C SER A 96 30.73 -11.69 20.94
N ASP A 97 30.03 -12.82 21.03
CA ASP A 97 30.59 -14.13 20.77
C ASP A 97 30.01 -14.66 19.46
N THR A 98 30.83 -14.47 18.42
CA THR A 98 31.07 -15.38 17.30
C THR A 98 30.67 -16.82 17.60
N VAL A 99 29.40 -17.15 17.42
CA VAL A 99 28.95 -18.54 17.30
C VAL A 99 28.33 -18.66 15.93
N GLN A 100 28.90 -19.58 15.15
CA GLN A 100 28.44 -20.03 13.85
C GLN A 100 26.98 -20.48 13.96
N GLN A 101 26.05 -19.54 13.87
CA GLN A 101 24.65 -19.88 13.67
C GLN A 101 24.58 -20.58 12.31
N PRO A 102 23.87 -21.73 12.19
CA PRO A 102 23.57 -22.30 10.89
C PRO A 102 23.00 -21.20 10.00
N ALA A 103 23.17 -21.28 8.68
CA ALA A 103 22.59 -20.30 7.76
C ALA A 103 21.06 -20.32 7.89
N LEU A 104 20.54 -19.55 8.85
CA LEU A 104 19.12 -19.40 9.11
C LEU A 104 18.53 -18.70 7.90
N SER A 105 17.35 -19.17 7.49
CA SER A 105 16.60 -18.48 6.46
C SER A 105 16.19 -17.09 6.95
N ASP A 106 16.06 -16.12 6.03
CA ASP A 106 15.60 -14.77 6.36
C ASP A 106 14.28 -14.79 7.13
N ARG A 107 13.40 -15.75 6.83
CA ARG A 107 12.14 -15.94 7.55
C ARG A 107 12.34 -16.30 9.02
N GLN A 108 13.26 -17.20 9.34
CA GLN A 108 13.53 -17.59 10.72
C GLN A 108 14.15 -16.43 11.51
N ILE A 109 15.10 -15.72 10.88
CA ILE A 109 15.72 -14.54 11.49
C ILE A 109 14.66 -13.50 11.84
N VAL A 110 13.73 -13.22 10.92
CA VAL A 110 12.65 -12.26 11.17
C VAL A 110 11.68 -12.79 12.24
N ASP A 111 11.33 -14.08 12.24
CA ASP A 111 10.44 -14.66 13.26
C ASP A 111 11.02 -14.50 14.68
N ASP A 112 12.31 -14.82 14.86
CA ASP A 112 13.02 -14.64 16.13
C ASP A 112 13.06 -13.16 16.56
N MET A 113 13.29 -12.25 15.60
CA MET A 113 13.26 -10.81 15.87
C MET A 113 11.87 -10.31 16.27
N LEU A 114 10.80 -10.81 15.65
CA LEU A 114 9.43 -10.40 16.00
C LEU A 114 9.05 -10.89 17.40
N LEU A 115 9.54 -12.08 17.78
CA LEU A 115 9.38 -12.63 19.13
C LEU A 115 10.17 -11.81 20.17
N SER A 116 11.41 -11.43 19.89
CA SER A 116 12.22 -10.64 20.83
C SER A 116 11.68 -9.22 21.01
N LEU A 117 11.04 -8.67 19.99
CA LEU A 117 10.37 -7.36 20.02
C LEU A 117 8.97 -7.38 20.67
N ASP A 118 8.44 -8.57 21.02
CA ASP A 118 7.10 -8.78 21.60
C ASP A 118 5.98 -8.06 20.81
N LEU A 119 5.99 -8.20 19.49
CA LEU A 119 4.99 -7.59 18.63
C LEU A 119 3.67 -8.39 18.65
N ASP A 120 2.55 -7.67 18.68
CA ASP A 120 1.22 -8.28 18.61
C ASP A 120 1.06 -9.07 17.30
N VAL A 121 0.78 -10.37 17.41
CA VAL A 121 0.52 -11.29 16.29
C VAL A 121 -0.64 -10.83 15.39
N THR A 122 -1.51 -9.94 15.86
CA THR A 122 -2.56 -9.35 15.02
C THR A 122 -2.07 -8.21 14.13
N SER A 123 -0.92 -7.59 14.45
CA SER A 123 -0.40 -6.40 13.77
C SER A 123 0.54 -6.70 12.60
N TYR A 124 0.89 -7.96 12.34
CA TYR A 124 1.75 -8.34 11.22
C TYR A 124 1.35 -9.64 10.53
N ARG A 125 1.84 -9.84 9.30
CA ARG A 125 1.74 -11.12 8.57
C ARG A 125 3.07 -11.42 7.88
N LEU A 126 3.61 -12.62 8.11
CA LEU A 126 4.84 -13.08 7.47
C LEU A 126 4.53 -13.75 6.13
N GLY A 127 4.90 -13.07 5.04
CA GLY A 127 4.82 -13.58 3.67
C GLY A 127 5.89 -14.63 3.34
N LEU A 128 5.99 -14.96 2.05
CA LEU A 128 6.96 -15.93 1.54
C LEU A 128 8.35 -15.33 1.27
N THR A 129 8.44 -14.00 1.13
CA THR A 129 9.62 -13.24 0.68
C THR A 129 9.77 -11.94 1.46
#